data_AF-A0A7W2R1N0-F1
#
_entry.id   AF-A0A7W2R1N0-F1
#
_cell.length_a   1.000
_cell.length_b   1.000
_cell.length_c   1.000
_cell.angle_alpha   90.00
_cell.angle_beta   90.00
_cell.angle_gamma   90.00
#
_symmetry.space_group_name_H-M   'P 1'
#
loop_
_entity.id
_entity.type
_entity.pdbx_description
1 polymer ?
#
loop_
_entity_poly.entity_id
_entity_poly.type
_entity_poly.pdbx_seq_one_letter_code
_entity_poly.pdbx_strand_id
1 'polypeptide(L)'
;MKLTLDALKGAGSFTGRPVEKEIKWRQNGTDFTAIVYVRPLGYQTAVSDVMSVASKQDSIAGRIAASICDEHGNPVFSSPLDITHGPLDPVELEKDPESTKRLGSLDGALSVALLFAIQEVNDLGKTRSSPSSTKSGTSSSSPASAARRSRRPKKT
;
A
#
# COMPACT_ATOMS: atom_id res chain seq x y z
N MET A 1 -20.25 7.88 -29.52
CA MET A 1 -18.89 7.36 -29.76
C MET A 1 -18.98 5.84 -29.87
N LYS A 2 -18.31 5.18 -30.83
CA LYS A 2 -18.22 3.71 -30.87
C LYS A 2 -17.01 3.27 -30.04
N LEU A 3 -17.21 2.34 -29.11
CA LEU A 3 -16.14 1.85 -28.24
C LEU A 3 -15.30 0.84 -29.02
N THR A 4 -14.14 1.28 -29.50
CA THR A 4 -13.16 0.47 -30.24
C THR A 4 -11.79 0.59 -29.59
N LEU A 5 -10.89 -0.36 -29.81
CA LEU A 5 -9.53 -0.30 -29.27
C LEU A 5 -8.80 0.97 -29.68
N ASP A 6 -8.99 1.43 -30.91
CA ASP A 6 -8.33 2.66 -31.40
C ASP A 6 -8.90 3.91 -30.72
N ALA A 7 -10.22 3.94 -30.46
CA ALA A 7 -10.83 5.02 -29.69
C ALA A 7 -10.34 5.04 -28.23
N LEU A 8 -10.17 3.86 -27.60
CA LEU A 8 -9.64 3.75 -26.23
C LEU A 8 -8.15 4.12 -26.13
N LYS A 9 -7.34 3.76 -27.14
CA LYS A 9 -5.94 4.19 -27.23
C LYS A 9 -5.83 5.70 -27.36
N GLY A 10 -6.61 6.31 -28.26
CA GLY A 10 -6.62 7.75 -28.48
C GLY A 10 -7.17 8.54 -27.28
N ALA A 11 -8.09 7.97 -26.51
CA ALA A 11 -8.67 8.57 -25.32
C ALA A 11 -7.83 8.36 -24.04
N GLY A 12 -6.70 7.64 -24.10
CA GLY A 12 -5.86 7.38 -22.93
C GLY A 12 -6.56 6.53 -21.85
N SER A 13 -7.47 5.64 -22.24
CA SER A 13 -8.31 4.88 -21.30
C SER A 13 -7.62 3.67 -20.64
N PHE A 14 -6.35 3.40 -20.98
CA PHE A 14 -5.54 2.35 -20.35
C PHE A 14 -4.79 2.90 -19.14
N THR A 15 -4.41 2.02 -18.22
CA THR A 15 -3.61 2.44 -17.06
C THR A 15 -2.31 3.10 -17.52
N GLY A 16 -1.95 4.19 -16.84
CA GLY A 16 -0.76 4.98 -17.16
C GLY A 16 0.53 4.19 -16.99
N ARG A 17 1.65 4.85 -17.34
CA ARG A 17 2.98 4.29 -17.14
C ARG A 17 3.22 3.95 -15.66
N PRO A 18 4.07 2.96 -15.36
CA PRO A 18 4.51 2.70 -14.00
C PRO A 18 5.05 3.97 -13.32
N VAL A 19 4.78 4.11 -12.04
CA VAL A 19 5.24 5.23 -11.21
C VAL A 19 6.45 4.79 -10.41
N GLU A 20 7.56 5.50 -10.58
CA GLU A 20 8.78 5.28 -9.81
C GLU A 20 8.58 5.66 -8.33
N LYS A 21 9.05 4.77 -7.44
CA LYS A 21 9.01 4.96 -5.99
C LYS A 21 10.29 4.46 -5.36
N GLU A 22 10.84 5.26 -4.45
CA GLU A 22 11.92 4.83 -3.56
C GLU A 22 11.32 4.16 -2.33
N ILE A 23 11.76 2.95 -2.01
CA ILE A 23 11.40 2.23 -0.79
C ILE A 23 12.61 2.02 0.11
N LYS A 24 12.37 2.00 1.42
CA LYS A 24 13.37 1.74 2.45
C LYS A 24 12.85 0.67 3.40
N TRP A 25 13.69 -0.30 3.73
CA TRP A 25 13.37 -1.33 4.71
C TRP A 25 14.63 -1.75 5.45
N ARG A 26 14.46 -2.42 6.59
CA ARG A 26 15.57 -2.92 7.41
C ARG A 26 15.46 -4.43 7.53
N GLN A 27 16.55 -5.12 7.23
CA GLN A 27 16.63 -6.57 7.31
C GLN A 27 17.95 -6.98 7.98
N ASN A 28 17.89 -7.88 8.97
CA ASN A 28 19.06 -8.38 9.70
C ASN A 28 19.99 -7.27 10.24
N GLY A 29 19.40 -6.15 10.67
CA GLY A 29 20.14 -5.00 11.19
C GLY A 29 20.75 -4.07 10.13
N THR A 30 20.57 -4.37 8.84
CA THR A 30 21.05 -3.57 7.72
C THR A 30 19.88 -2.80 7.10
N ASP A 31 20.07 -1.51 6.84
CA ASP A 31 19.09 -0.67 6.15
C ASP A 31 19.32 -0.76 4.64
N PHE A 32 18.26 -1.02 3.89
CA PHE A 32 18.25 -1.14 2.44
C PHE A 32 17.41 -0.03 1.82
N THR A 33 17.78 0.39 0.62
CA THR A 33 17.02 1.35 -0.20
C THR A 33 16.98 0.82 -1.63
N ALA A 34 15.81 0.85 -2.26
CA ALA A 34 15.66 0.44 -3.66
C ALA A 34 14.63 1.31 -4.38
N ILE A 35 14.79 1.42 -5.70
CA ILE A 35 13.79 2.00 -6.59
C ILE A 35 12.89 0.87 -7.09
N VAL A 36 11.59 1.08 -7.01
CA VAL A 36 10.56 0.17 -7.52
C VAL A 36 9.61 0.93 -8.42
N TYR A 37 9.10 0.28 -9.45
CA TYR A 37 8.07 0.86 -10.30
C TYR A 37 6.73 0.19 -9.99
N VAL A 38 5.73 1.02 -9.73
CA VAL A 38 4.40 0.56 -9.35
C VAL A 38 3.41 0.90 -10.44
N ARG A 39 2.70 -0.11 -10.93
CA ARG A 39 1.59 0.05 -11.86
C ARG A 39 0.37 0.62 -11.11
N PRO A 40 -0.21 1.75 -11.53
CA PRO A 40 -1.46 2.27 -10.98
C PRO A 40 -2.59 1.25 -11.12
N LEU A 41 -3.51 1.23 -10.15
CA LEU A 41 -4.60 0.25 -10.10
C LEU A 41 -5.35 0.20 -11.43
N GLY A 42 -5.35 -0.98 -12.05
CA GLY A 42 -6.05 -1.27 -13.29
C GLY A 42 -6.92 -2.50 -13.17
N TYR A 43 -7.61 -2.83 -14.27
CA TYR A 43 -8.41 -4.05 -14.33
C TYR A 43 -7.57 -5.32 -14.10
N GLN A 44 -6.28 -5.30 -14.45
CA GLN A 44 -5.36 -6.40 -14.16
C GLN A 44 -5.23 -6.69 -12.65
N THR A 45 -5.16 -5.65 -11.81
CA THR A 45 -5.13 -5.83 -10.35
C THR A 45 -6.45 -6.42 -9.84
N ALA A 46 -7.59 -5.97 -10.37
CA ALA A 46 -8.89 -6.52 -10.03
C ALA A 46 -9.04 -8.00 -10.45
N VAL A 47 -8.48 -8.38 -11.60
CA VAL A 47 -8.42 -9.79 -12.03
C VAL A 47 -7.57 -10.60 -11.05
N SER A 48 -6.40 -10.11 -10.66
CA SER A 48 -5.55 -10.79 -9.66
C SER A 48 -6.25 -10.96 -8.31
N ASP A 49 -6.98 -9.96 -7.83
CA ASP A 49 -7.73 -10.05 -6.58
C ASP A 49 -8.81 -11.15 -6.65
N VAL A 50 -9.58 -11.20 -7.76
CA VAL A 50 -10.62 -12.23 -7.96
C VAL A 50 -10.01 -13.62 -8.10
N MET A 51 -8.93 -13.75 -8.88
CA MET A 51 -8.25 -15.03 -9.08
C MET A 51 -7.63 -15.55 -7.79
N SER A 52 -7.12 -14.68 -6.91
CA SER A 52 -6.57 -15.07 -5.61
C SER A 52 -7.63 -15.72 -4.71
N VAL A 53 -8.86 -15.19 -4.71
CA VAL A 53 -10.00 -15.78 -3.99
C VAL A 53 -10.37 -17.15 -4.55
N ALA A 54 -10.42 -17.30 -5.87
CA ALA A 54 -10.78 -18.56 -6.52
C ALA A 54 -9.72 -19.66 -6.35
N SER A 55 -8.44 -19.29 -6.34
CA SER A 55 -7.31 -20.23 -6.29
C SER A 55 -6.75 -20.49 -4.88
N LYS A 56 -7.39 -19.93 -3.83
CA LYS A 56 -6.90 -19.96 -2.43
C LYS A 56 -5.44 -19.49 -2.32
N GLN A 57 -5.01 -18.61 -3.22
CA GLN A 57 -3.70 -17.99 -3.17
C GLN A 57 -3.74 -16.78 -2.25
N ASP A 58 -2.59 -16.42 -1.69
CA ASP A 58 -2.47 -15.24 -0.83
C ASP A 58 -2.80 -13.99 -1.65
N SER A 59 -3.88 -13.29 -1.26
CA SER A 59 -4.37 -12.10 -1.97
C SER A 59 -3.43 -10.91 -1.86
N ILE A 60 -2.64 -10.82 -0.79
CA ILE A 60 -1.64 -9.77 -0.60
C ILE A 60 -0.46 -10.03 -1.53
N ALA A 61 0.02 -11.27 -1.61
CA ALA A 61 1.06 -11.66 -2.55
C ALA A 61 0.61 -11.46 -4.01
N GLY A 62 -0.64 -11.82 -4.33
CA GLY A 62 -1.23 -11.57 -5.65
C GLY A 62 -1.26 -10.10 -6.01
N ARG A 63 -1.61 -9.23 -5.05
CA ARG A 63 -1.63 -7.79 -5.24
C ARG A 63 -0.23 -7.20 -5.44
N ILE A 64 0.76 -7.62 -4.65
CA ILE A 64 2.15 -7.18 -4.82
C ILE A 64 2.67 -7.62 -6.19
N ALA A 65 2.49 -8.88 -6.57
CA ALA A 65 2.95 -9.39 -7.87
C ALA A 65 2.31 -8.66 -9.06
N ALA A 66 1.03 -8.28 -8.95
CA ALA A 66 0.32 -7.57 -10.01
C ALA A 66 0.67 -6.08 -10.12
N SER A 67 1.16 -5.47 -9.03
CA SER A 67 1.44 -4.03 -8.97
C SER A 67 2.91 -3.69 -9.16
N ILE A 68 3.85 -4.55 -8.77
CA ILE A 68 5.27 -4.28 -8.89
C ILE A 68 5.79 -4.71 -10.27
N CYS A 69 6.36 -3.75 -10.99
CA CYS A 69 6.87 -3.93 -12.34
C CYS A 69 8.20 -3.20 -12.54
N ASP A 70 8.82 -3.41 -13.71
CA ASP A 70 9.96 -2.63 -14.18
C ASP A 70 9.53 -1.29 -14.83
N GLU A 71 10.50 -0.54 -15.34
CA GLU A 71 10.33 0.73 -16.07
C GLU A 71 9.40 0.63 -17.28
N HIS A 72 9.36 -0.53 -17.90
CA HIS A 72 8.56 -0.82 -19.08
C HIS A 72 7.17 -1.38 -18.73
N GLY A 73 6.94 -1.68 -17.45
CA GLY A 73 5.70 -2.27 -16.94
C GLY A 73 5.68 -3.80 -16.96
N ASN A 74 6.78 -4.47 -17.24
CA ASN A 74 6.85 -5.93 -17.11
C ASN A 74 6.85 -6.33 -15.63
N PRO A 75 6.14 -7.39 -15.24
CA PRO A 75 6.07 -7.81 -13.84
C PRO A 75 7.44 -8.28 -13.34
N VAL A 76 7.84 -7.82 -12.15
CA VAL A 76 9.09 -8.27 -11.49
C VAL A 76 8.91 -9.67 -10.90
N PHE A 77 7.73 -9.94 -10.34
CA PHE A 77 7.35 -11.25 -9.82
C PHE A 77 6.54 -11.99 -10.89
N SER A 78 6.97 -13.20 -11.24
CA SER A 78 6.25 -14.02 -12.24
C SER A 78 5.00 -14.65 -11.63
N SER A 79 5.03 -14.92 -10.32
CA SER A 79 3.92 -15.51 -9.61
C SER A 79 3.81 -15.00 -8.17
N PRO A 80 2.62 -15.08 -7.54
CA PRO A 80 2.47 -14.84 -6.09
C PRO A 80 3.32 -15.79 -5.23
N LEU A 81 3.74 -16.94 -5.79
CA LEU A 81 4.63 -17.88 -5.12
C LEU A 81 6.04 -17.35 -4.97
N ASP A 82 6.48 -16.44 -5.85
CA ASP A 82 7.81 -15.82 -5.75
C ASP A 82 7.93 -14.92 -4.51
N ILE A 83 6.79 -14.47 -3.98
CA ILE A 83 6.71 -13.66 -2.76
C ILE A 83 6.55 -14.54 -1.52
N THR A 84 5.67 -15.54 -1.58
CA THR A 84 5.33 -16.39 -0.42
C THR A 84 6.34 -17.51 -0.16
N HIS A 85 6.97 -18.03 -1.21
CA HIS A 85 7.90 -19.17 -1.13
C HIS A 85 9.26 -18.85 -1.76
N GLY A 86 9.40 -17.73 -2.47
CA GLY A 86 10.61 -17.36 -3.19
C GLY A 86 10.68 -17.95 -4.60
N PRO A 87 11.57 -17.45 -5.47
CA PRO A 87 11.83 -18.09 -6.75
C PRO A 87 12.47 -19.48 -6.56
N LEU A 88 12.46 -20.30 -7.61
CA LEU A 88 13.17 -21.58 -7.61
C LEU A 88 14.67 -21.35 -7.38
N ASP A 89 15.29 -22.22 -6.59
CA ASP A 89 16.71 -22.15 -6.29
C ASP A 89 17.51 -22.55 -7.55
N PRO A 90 18.24 -21.62 -8.19
CA PRO A 90 18.94 -21.90 -9.44
C PRO A 90 20.01 -22.97 -9.27
N VAL A 91 20.65 -23.06 -8.09
CA VAL A 91 21.71 -24.04 -7.80
C VAL A 91 21.15 -25.46 -7.78
N GLU A 92 19.91 -25.62 -7.33
CA GLU A 92 19.23 -26.92 -7.28
C GLU A 92 18.62 -27.26 -8.64
N LEU A 93 18.12 -26.27 -9.37
CA LEU A 93 17.60 -26.45 -10.73
C LEU A 93 18.69 -26.86 -11.74
N GLU A 94 19.91 -26.36 -11.55
CA GLU A 94 21.09 -26.79 -12.33
C GLU A 94 21.49 -28.24 -12.06
N LYS A 95 21.23 -28.75 -10.85
CA LYS A 95 21.52 -30.15 -10.48
C LYS A 95 20.40 -31.10 -10.88
N ASP A 96 19.16 -30.66 -10.72
CA ASP A 96 17.95 -31.42 -11.03
C ASP A 96 16.89 -30.48 -11.65
N PRO A 97 16.61 -30.63 -12.96
CA PRO A 97 15.60 -29.82 -13.65
C PRO A 97 14.17 -29.95 -13.10
N GLU A 98 13.86 -31.01 -12.33
CA GLU A 98 12.55 -31.19 -11.70
C GLU A 98 12.52 -30.69 -10.24
N SER A 99 13.60 -30.07 -9.77
CA SER A 99 13.69 -29.55 -8.41
C SER A 99 12.66 -28.44 -8.16
N THR A 100 11.85 -28.62 -7.12
CA THR A 100 10.83 -27.66 -6.67
C THR A 100 11.30 -26.80 -5.50
N LYS A 101 12.58 -26.87 -5.15
CA LYS A 101 13.17 -26.13 -4.03
C LYS A 101 13.19 -24.63 -4.33
N ARG A 102 12.77 -23.82 -3.36
CA ARG A 102 12.66 -22.35 -3.48
C ARG A 102 13.49 -21.64 -2.42
N LEU A 103 13.83 -20.38 -2.68
CA LEU A 103 14.70 -19.56 -1.82
C LEU A 103 14.06 -19.06 -0.52
N GLY A 104 12.77 -19.32 -0.30
CA GLY A 104 12.05 -18.89 0.89
C GLY A 104 11.27 -17.59 0.69
N SER A 105 10.37 -17.31 1.63
CA SER A 105 9.47 -16.15 1.57
C SER A 105 10.22 -14.82 1.56
N LEU A 106 9.62 -13.83 0.91
CA LEU A 106 10.08 -12.45 0.92
C LEU A 106 10.06 -11.87 2.35
N ASP A 107 11.01 -10.99 2.64
CA ASP A 107 11.16 -10.39 3.97
C ASP A 107 9.91 -9.61 4.40
N GLY A 108 9.54 -9.69 5.68
CA GLY A 108 8.35 -9.02 6.20
C GLY A 108 8.43 -7.50 6.08
N ALA A 109 9.58 -6.89 6.37
CA ALA A 109 9.76 -5.44 6.27
C ALA A 109 9.74 -4.97 4.81
N LEU A 110 10.34 -5.75 3.91
CA LEU A 110 10.26 -5.48 2.47
C LEU A 110 8.82 -5.60 1.94
N SER A 111 8.08 -6.64 2.35
CA SER A 111 6.68 -6.84 1.96
C SER A 111 5.81 -5.63 2.34
N VAL A 112 5.98 -5.13 3.57
CA VAL A 112 5.27 -3.94 4.05
C VAL A 112 5.68 -2.69 3.27
N ALA A 113 6.97 -2.50 2.98
CA ALA A 113 7.46 -1.36 2.21
C ALA A 113 6.86 -1.34 0.78
N LEU A 114 6.74 -2.51 0.13
CA LEU A 114 6.10 -2.64 -1.18
C LEU A 114 4.60 -2.28 -1.12
N LEU A 115 3.89 -2.73 -0.09
CA LEU A 115 2.47 -2.38 0.08
C LEU A 115 2.25 -0.88 0.28
N PHE A 116 3.14 -0.21 1.02
CA PHE A 116 3.08 1.25 1.16
C PHE A 116 3.30 1.95 -0.18
N ALA A 117 4.30 1.55 -0.97
CA ALA A 117 4.52 2.11 -2.30
C ALA A 117 3.30 1.91 -3.22
N ILE A 118 2.68 0.72 -3.20
CA ILE A 118 1.46 0.42 -3.93
C ILE A 118 0.31 1.32 -3.48
N GLN A 119 0.15 1.52 -2.17
CA GLN A 119 -0.90 2.37 -1.65
C GLN A 119 -0.69 3.84 -2.04
N GLU A 120 0.53 4.37 -1.95
CA GLU A 120 0.83 5.75 -2.35
C GLU A 120 0.48 6.03 -3.81
N VAL A 121 0.81 5.11 -4.72
CA VAL A 121 0.51 5.24 -6.15
C VAL A 121 -0.99 5.15 -6.42
N ASN A 122 -1.73 4.38 -5.63
CA ASN A 122 -3.18 4.23 -5.80
C ASN A 122 -3.99 5.33 -5.10
N ASP A 123 -3.46 5.94 -4.05
CA ASP A 123 -4.10 7.04 -3.33
C ASP A 123 -3.77 8.42 -3.93
N LEU A 124 -2.90 8.48 -4.95
CA LEU A 124 -2.47 9.69 -5.70
C LEU A 124 -3.60 10.45 -6.44
N GLY A 125 -4.86 10.04 -6.29
CA GLY A 125 -6.06 10.76 -6.77
C GLY A 125 -7.21 10.84 -5.75
N LYS A 126 -7.06 10.24 -4.56
CA LYS A 126 -8.04 10.38 -3.48
C LYS A 126 -7.59 11.55 -2.63
N THR A 127 -8.41 12.60 -2.54
CA THR A 127 -8.21 13.66 -1.55
C THR A 127 -8.04 13.00 -0.19
N ARG A 128 -6.83 13.06 0.41
CA ARG A 128 -6.68 12.85 1.85
C ARG A 128 -7.69 13.79 2.48
N SER A 129 -8.73 13.28 3.12
CA SER A 129 -9.58 14.15 3.92
C SER A 129 -8.66 14.73 4.98
N SER A 130 -8.39 16.04 4.86
CA SER A 130 -7.80 16.78 5.96
C SER A 130 -8.67 16.50 7.18
N PRO A 131 -8.11 16.13 8.34
CA PRO A 131 -8.91 16.02 9.55
C PRO A 131 -9.60 17.37 9.69
N SER A 132 -10.94 17.37 9.58
CA SER A 132 -11.74 18.56 9.84
C SER A 132 -11.33 19.04 11.22
N SER A 133 -10.65 20.18 11.28
CA SER A 133 -10.51 20.92 12.52
C SER A 133 -11.93 21.19 13.00
N THR A 134 -12.43 20.34 13.88
CA THR A 134 -13.54 20.68 14.75
C THR A 134 -13.02 21.83 15.60
N LYS A 135 -13.23 23.05 15.12
CA LYS A 135 -13.30 24.21 15.98
C LYS A 135 -14.48 23.95 16.91
N SER A 136 -14.21 23.30 18.04
CA SER A 136 -15.13 23.18 19.16
C SER A 136 -15.32 24.58 19.72
N GLY A 137 -16.21 25.34 19.08
CA GLY A 137 -16.77 26.58 19.62
C GLY A 137 -17.72 26.22 20.75
N THR A 138 -17.19 25.73 21.86
CA THR A 138 -17.92 25.73 23.13
C THR A 138 -17.67 27.10 23.75
N SER A 139 -18.61 28.02 23.57
CA SER A 139 -18.71 29.22 24.39
C SER A 139 -18.84 28.79 25.85
N SER A 140 -17.73 28.82 26.58
CA SER A 140 -17.68 28.61 28.02
C SER A 140 -18.22 29.85 28.72
N SER A 141 -19.54 29.90 28.88
CA SER A 141 -20.20 30.87 29.74
C SER A 141 -19.92 30.48 31.20
N SER A 142 -18.90 31.11 31.79
CA SER A 142 -18.58 30.99 33.21
C SER A 142 -19.67 31.69 34.06
N PRO A 143 -20.33 31.04 35.03
CA PRO A 143 -21.05 31.76 36.07
C PRO A 143 -20.02 32.41 37.00
N ALA A 144 -20.03 33.73 37.01
CA ALA A 144 -19.22 34.57 37.88
C ALA A 144 -19.48 34.25 39.36
N SER A 145 -18.38 34.04 40.09
CA SER A 145 -18.13 34.58 41.44
C SER A 145 -19.29 34.56 42.44
N ALA A 146 -19.53 33.41 43.09
CA ALA A 146 -20.09 33.40 44.44
C ALA A 146 -18.96 33.53 45.46
N ALA A 147 -18.48 34.76 45.64
CA ALA A 147 -17.57 35.11 46.72
C ALA A 147 -18.25 34.81 48.08
N ARG A 148 -17.53 34.01 48.87
CA ARG A 148 -17.76 33.62 50.26
C ARG A 148 -18.29 34.80 51.10
N ARG A 149 -19.54 34.69 51.61
CA ARG A 149 -20.14 35.69 52.50
C ARG A 149 -19.26 35.90 53.75
N SER A 150 -18.86 37.16 53.92
CA SER A 150 -18.11 37.70 55.05
C SER A 150 -18.82 37.47 56.39
N ARG A 151 -18.07 36.97 57.38
CA ARG A 151 -18.45 36.95 58.80
C ARG A 151 -18.59 38.39 59.30
N ARG A 152 -19.75 38.75 59.82
CA ARG A 152 -19.93 40.00 60.59
C ARG A 152 -19.98 39.68 62.09
N PRO A 153 -19.14 40.30 62.94
CA PRO A 153 -19.16 40.10 64.40
C PRO A 153 -19.90 41.22 65.15
N LYS A 154 -20.14 40.92 66.45
CA LYS A 154 -20.59 41.71 67.62
C LYS A 154 -22.07 41.57 68.00
N LYS A 155 -22.43 41.04 69.18
CA LYS A 155 -22.02 41.25 70.60
C LYS A 155 -22.90 42.32 71.26
N THR A 156 -23.80 41.85 72.12
CA THR A 156 -24.13 42.34 73.48
C THR A 156 -24.98 41.27 74.14
#